data_AF-A0A7Y5QMT1-F1
#
_entry.id   AF-A0A7Y5QMT1-F1
#
_cell.length_a   1.000
_cell.length_b   1.000
_cell.length_c   1.000
_cell.angle_alpha   90.00
_cell.angle_beta   90.00
_cell.angle_gamma   90.00
#
_symmetry.space_group_name_H-M   'P 1'
#
loop_
_entity.id
_entity.type
_entity.pdbx_description
1 polymer ?
#
loop_
_entity_poly.entity_id
_entity_poly.type
_entity_poly.pdbx_seq_one_letter_code
_entity_poly.pdbx_strand_id
1 'polypeptide(L)'
;GLVAWVRTLSLQDAPGAAVAGAADPDSTVRSVMRHLDAALAMARSGRLEEADEHAFDAYIAFEPLETPARARSPGMVATLERHFADFKGAVAARDFRNAERSRNAIEQGLPAVKDLAGPPASGWAAFLQSLLIILREGLEAILVIGAVVAFLIKTGHRERLRSIWIGVGLALGASAVTAVVMATVLRALPATREVIEGATMLVAVAVLFSVSYWLISKVEAARWQRFIKEKVDAALQHGGGTALALVAFLAVYREGAETALFYQALLHEGTGVVMPLLGGLIAGGAILAVIFTLFWKYGVRIPLRPFFAVTSVLLYYMAFVFMGKGIRELQEGGVVGITVLPGWPHVDAMGIFPSVETLLAQALLVVLFAFALLKTFWPSRSVALPTVPSDGDVMQRVLERLDAIEQRLANRES
;
A
#
# COMPACT_ATOMS: atom_id res chain seq x y z
N GLY A 1 16.78 -0.16 25.77
CA GLY A 1 16.22 1.16 25.39
C GLY A 1 14.81 1.00 24.86
N LEU A 2 13.86 0.75 25.75
CA LEU A 2 12.41 0.73 25.48
C LEU A 2 11.73 1.62 26.53
N VAL A 3 12.23 1.54 27.77
CA VAL A 3 11.99 2.53 28.85
C VAL A 3 12.51 3.93 28.50
N ALA A 4 13.66 4.05 27.82
CA ALA A 4 14.18 5.34 27.38
C ALA A 4 13.30 5.97 26.28
N TRP A 5 12.70 5.16 25.42
CA TRP A 5 11.81 5.58 24.35
C TRP A 5 10.42 6.00 24.87
N VAL A 6 9.90 5.28 25.86
CA VAL A 6 8.65 5.66 26.58
C VAL A 6 8.86 6.94 27.41
N ARG A 7 10.04 7.14 28.00
CA ARG A 7 10.35 8.35 28.79
C ARG A 7 10.52 9.59 27.91
N THR A 8 11.03 9.45 26.69
CA THR A 8 11.08 10.54 25.71
C THR A 8 9.70 10.92 25.17
N LEU A 9 8.74 9.98 25.14
CA LEU A 9 7.34 10.28 24.78
C LEU A 9 6.60 11.01 25.90
N SER A 10 6.88 10.71 27.17
CA SER A 10 6.22 11.36 28.32
C SER A 10 6.75 12.76 28.66
N LEU A 11 7.89 13.16 28.12
CA LEU A 11 8.56 14.45 28.44
C LEU A 11 8.30 15.55 27.40
N GLN A 12 7.43 15.31 26.40
CA GLN A 12 7.01 16.34 25.45
C GLN A 12 5.78 17.16 25.94
N ASP A 13 5.20 16.82 27.10
CA ASP A 13 4.12 17.60 27.73
C ASP A 13 4.64 18.71 28.66
N ALA A 14 5.59 19.53 28.18
CA ALA A 14 5.98 20.78 28.82
C ALA A 14 5.61 21.96 27.90
N PRO A 15 4.81 22.95 28.35
CA PRO A 15 4.35 24.02 27.48
C PRO A 15 5.46 25.05 27.28
N GLY A 16 5.88 25.24 26.03
CA GLY A 16 6.69 26.38 25.61
C GLY A 16 8.08 26.05 25.07
N ALA A 17 8.14 25.58 23.83
CA ALA A 17 9.23 25.90 22.90
C ALA A 17 8.76 25.58 21.47
N ALA A 18 8.63 26.62 20.67
CA ALA A 18 8.12 26.59 19.31
C ALA A 18 8.93 25.65 18.40
N VAL A 19 8.22 24.71 17.76
CA VAL A 19 8.66 24.00 16.56
C VAL A 19 7.70 24.39 15.45
N ALA A 20 8.19 25.18 14.50
CA ALA A 20 7.47 25.54 13.28
C ALA A 20 7.43 24.34 12.32
N GLY A 21 6.54 23.39 12.61
CA GLY A 21 6.27 22.23 11.77
C GLY A 21 4.79 21.87 11.88
N ALA A 22 4.10 21.88 10.74
CA ALA A 22 2.69 21.51 10.55
C ALA A 22 1.81 21.74 11.79
N ALA A 23 1.26 22.95 11.91
CA ALA A 23 0.42 23.32 13.04
C ALA A 23 -0.66 22.25 13.26
N ASP A 24 -0.62 21.59 14.43
CA ASP A 24 -1.66 20.69 14.90
C ASP A 24 -3.02 21.35 14.59
N PRO A 25 -3.97 20.69 13.91
CA PRO A 25 -5.24 21.31 13.53
C PRO A 25 -5.96 21.92 14.73
N ASP A 26 -5.80 21.35 15.92
CA ASP A 26 -6.32 21.91 17.17
C ASP A 26 -5.57 23.17 17.61
N SER A 27 -4.25 23.20 17.48
CA SER A 27 -3.45 24.41 17.72
C SER A 27 -3.78 25.54 16.74
N THR A 28 -4.11 25.19 15.50
CA THR A 28 -4.48 26.12 14.43
C THR A 28 -5.82 26.78 14.74
N VAL A 29 -6.84 25.98 15.08
CA VAL A 29 -8.15 26.50 15.52
C VAL A 29 -7.98 27.41 16.74
N ARG A 30 -7.19 27.00 17.75
CA ARG A 30 -6.91 27.85 18.92
C ARG A 30 -6.24 29.17 18.55
N SER A 31 -5.30 29.15 17.62
CA SER A 31 -4.59 30.36 17.18
C SER A 31 -5.53 31.33 16.46
N VAL A 32 -6.37 30.82 15.54
CA VAL A 32 -7.40 31.61 14.85
C VAL A 32 -8.31 32.29 15.87
N MET A 33 -8.88 31.54 16.81
CA MET A 33 -9.80 32.10 17.81
C MET A 33 -9.14 33.16 18.69
N ARG A 34 -7.88 32.94 19.10
CA ARG A 34 -7.10 33.91 19.87
C ARG A 34 -6.92 35.23 19.12
N HIS A 35 -6.63 35.19 17.82
CA HIS A 35 -6.47 36.39 16.99
C HIS A 35 -7.80 37.12 16.78
N LEU A 36 -8.91 36.40 16.55
CA LEU A 36 -10.25 37.01 16.44
C LEU A 36 -10.65 37.72 17.74
N ASP A 37 -10.41 37.09 18.89
CA ASP A 37 -10.75 37.66 20.20
C ASP A 37 -9.86 38.87 20.53
N ALA A 38 -8.56 38.81 20.17
CA ALA A 38 -7.64 39.93 20.31
C ALA A 38 -8.05 41.12 19.42
N ALA A 39 -8.44 40.88 18.17
CA ALA A 39 -8.92 41.91 17.25
C ALA A 39 -10.15 42.64 17.82
N LEU A 40 -11.13 41.90 18.35
CA LEU A 40 -12.32 42.50 19.00
C LEU A 40 -11.95 43.33 20.24
N ALA A 41 -11.04 42.83 21.08
CA ALA A 41 -10.60 43.54 22.28
C ALA A 41 -9.88 44.85 21.93
N MET A 42 -8.96 44.82 20.97
CA MET A 42 -8.22 46.01 20.52
C MET A 42 -9.14 47.04 19.87
N ALA A 43 -10.08 46.59 19.04
CA ALA A 43 -11.07 47.46 18.40
C ALA A 43 -11.94 48.20 19.44
N ARG A 44 -12.35 47.51 20.52
CA ARG A 44 -13.11 48.10 21.63
C ARG A 44 -12.31 49.13 22.42
N SER A 45 -10.99 48.93 22.54
CA SER A 45 -10.09 49.87 23.19
C SER A 45 -9.70 51.08 22.33
N GLY A 46 -10.18 51.14 21.07
CA GLY A 46 -9.88 52.22 20.12
C GLY A 46 -8.58 52.03 19.33
N ARG A 47 -7.86 50.92 19.53
CA ARG A 47 -6.61 50.57 18.83
C ARG A 47 -6.94 49.86 17.51
N LEU A 48 -7.41 50.63 16.52
CA LEU A 48 -7.90 50.06 15.25
C LEU A 48 -6.83 49.42 14.38
N GLU A 49 -5.61 49.97 14.39
CA GLU A 49 -4.50 49.46 13.57
C GLU A 49 -4.10 48.04 14.00
N GLU A 50 -3.95 47.83 15.31
CA GLU A 50 -3.67 46.51 15.89
C GLU A 50 -4.85 45.54 15.78
N ALA A 51 -6.07 46.07 15.77
CA ALA A 51 -7.25 45.26 15.53
C ALA A 51 -7.29 44.73 14.08
N ASP A 52 -6.89 45.54 13.10
CA ASP A 52 -6.79 45.13 11.69
C ASP A 52 -5.70 44.08 11.49
N GLU A 53 -4.55 44.26 12.15
CA GLU A 53 -3.43 43.31 12.15
C GLU A 53 -3.87 41.95 12.70
N HIS A 54 -4.49 41.92 13.88
CA HIS A 54 -4.99 40.67 14.44
C HIS A 54 -6.13 40.03 13.63
N ALA A 55 -6.98 40.82 12.96
CA ALA A 55 -8.00 40.28 12.06
C ALA A 55 -7.35 39.63 10.82
N PHE A 56 -6.26 40.20 10.31
CA PHE A 56 -5.47 39.61 9.23
C PHE A 56 -4.72 38.35 9.69
N ASP A 57 -4.07 38.40 10.85
CA ASP A 57 -3.37 37.25 11.44
C ASP A 57 -4.30 36.06 11.67
N ALA A 58 -5.57 36.30 12.00
CA ALA A 58 -6.57 35.25 12.14
C ALA A 58 -6.78 34.47 10.83
N TYR A 59 -6.75 35.15 9.69
CA TYR A 59 -6.85 34.54 8.36
C TYR A 59 -5.56 33.80 7.98
N ILE A 60 -4.39 34.39 8.24
CA ILE A 60 -3.10 33.71 8.00
C ILE A 60 -2.97 32.46 8.87
N ALA A 61 -3.42 32.52 10.12
CA ALA A 61 -3.48 31.35 11.00
C ALA A 61 -4.42 30.26 10.48
N PHE A 62 -5.38 30.56 9.60
CA PHE A 62 -6.30 29.60 9.02
C PHE A 62 -5.73 28.90 7.75
N GLU A 63 -4.79 29.53 7.06
CA GLU A 63 -4.18 29.04 5.80
C GLU A 63 -3.73 27.56 5.82
N PRO A 64 -3.14 27.02 6.92
CA PRO A 64 -2.78 25.60 6.97
C PRO A 64 -3.96 24.63 6.87
N LEU A 65 -5.16 25.04 7.28
CA LEU A 65 -6.40 24.25 7.17
C LEU A 65 -7.12 24.50 5.84
N GLU A 66 -6.92 25.68 5.24
CA GLU A 66 -7.61 26.13 4.04
C GLU A 66 -7.33 25.22 2.85
N THR A 67 -6.06 24.99 2.54
CA THR A 67 -5.62 24.22 1.36
C THR A 67 -6.17 22.78 1.37
N PRO A 68 -5.96 21.98 2.44
CA PRO A 68 -6.47 20.61 2.48
C PRO A 68 -8.01 20.57 2.52
N ALA A 69 -8.67 21.47 3.24
CA ALA A 69 -10.13 21.50 3.29
C ALA A 69 -10.77 21.97 1.98
N ARG A 70 -10.15 22.92 1.26
CA ARG A 70 -10.66 23.45 -0.02
C ARG A 70 -10.67 22.38 -1.09
N ALA A 71 -9.70 21.47 -1.06
CA ALA A 71 -9.67 20.34 -1.97
C ALA A 71 -10.86 19.38 -1.76
N ARG A 72 -11.38 19.27 -0.53
CA ARG A 72 -12.54 18.40 -0.21
C ARG A 72 -13.87 19.13 -0.33
N SER A 73 -13.96 20.38 0.09
CA SER A 73 -15.18 21.19 0.03
C SER A 73 -14.86 22.67 -0.26
N PRO A 74 -14.74 23.06 -1.54
CA PRO A 74 -14.50 24.44 -1.94
C PRO A 74 -15.57 25.41 -1.41
N GLY A 75 -16.83 24.96 -1.36
CA GLY A 75 -17.96 25.77 -0.90
C GLY A 75 -17.94 26.07 0.60
N MET A 76 -17.47 25.12 1.43
CA MET A 76 -17.35 25.33 2.87
C MET A 76 -16.22 26.32 3.18
N VAL A 77 -15.06 26.15 2.53
CA VAL A 77 -13.94 27.07 2.68
C VAL A 77 -14.32 28.48 2.21
N ALA A 78 -14.91 28.61 1.01
CA ALA A 78 -15.35 29.93 0.51
C ALA A 78 -16.39 30.62 1.42
N THR A 79 -17.19 29.85 2.15
CA THR A 79 -18.13 30.41 3.15
C THR A 79 -17.40 30.92 4.38
N LEU A 80 -16.40 30.17 4.87
CA LEU A 80 -15.60 30.56 6.02
C LEU A 80 -14.71 31.78 5.71
N GLU A 81 -14.11 31.84 4.52
CA GLU A 81 -13.34 33.01 4.05
C GLU A 81 -14.19 34.28 3.97
N ARG A 82 -15.45 34.14 3.53
CA ARG A 82 -16.40 35.26 3.56
C ARG A 82 -16.62 35.75 4.98
N HIS A 83 -16.74 34.85 5.96
CA HIS A 83 -16.86 35.26 7.36
C HIS A 83 -15.60 35.94 7.91
N PHE A 84 -14.39 35.54 7.48
CA PHE A 84 -13.16 36.27 7.81
C PHE A 84 -13.15 37.69 7.21
N ALA A 85 -13.56 37.83 5.95
CA ALA A 85 -13.68 39.13 5.29
C ALA A 85 -14.73 40.03 5.96
N ASP A 86 -15.91 39.47 6.27
CA ASP A 86 -17.01 40.16 6.97
C ASP A 86 -16.57 40.58 8.38
N PHE A 87 -15.83 39.73 9.09
CA PHE A 87 -15.25 40.03 10.40
C PHE A 87 -14.29 41.23 10.31
N LYS A 88 -13.31 41.17 9.40
CA LYS A 88 -12.34 42.25 9.20
C LYS A 88 -13.03 43.58 8.84
N GLY A 89 -13.98 43.54 7.91
CA GLY A 89 -14.76 44.71 7.51
C GLY A 89 -15.57 45.31 8.65
N ALA A 90 -16.22 44.46 9.47
CA ALA A 90 -16.99 44.92 10.63
C ALA A 90 -16.11 45.51 11.74
N VAL A 91 -14.92 44.95 11.97
CA VAL A 91 -13.92 45.51 12.90
C VAL A 91 -13.47 46.91 12.44
N ALA A 92 -13.14 47.08 11.16
CA ALA A 92 -12.76 48.38 10.60
C ALA A 92 -13.89 49.42 10.68
N ALA A 93 -15.13 48.99 10.47
CA ALA A 93 -16.33 49.84 10.57
C ALA A 93 -16.76 50.13 12.02
N ARG A 94 -16.09 49.56 13.03
CA ARG A 94 -16.49 49.59 14.45
C ARG A 94 -17.90 49.03 14.71
N ASP A 95 -18.35 48.14 13.84
CA ASP A 95 -19.62 47.43 13.99
C ASP A 95 -19.40 46.15 14.80
N PHE A 96 -19.31 46.32 16.13
CA PHE A 96 -19.00 45.21 17.04
C PHE A 96 -20.05 44.09 17.02
N ARG A 97 -21.31 44.41 16.67
CA ARG A 97 -22.38 43.42 16.61
C ARG A 97 -22.19 42.48 15.42
N ASN A 98 -21.86 43.04 14.24
CA ASN A 98 -21.58 42.23 13.06
C ASN A 98 -20.21 41.54 13.15
N ALA A 99 -19.23 42.15 13.82
CA ALA A 99 -17.95 41.50 14.10
C ALA A 99 -18.12 40.27 15.01
N GLU A 100 -18.88 40.37 16.10
CA GLU A 100 -19.19 39.21 16.96
C GLU A 100 -19.97 38.13 16.20
N ARG A 101 -20.95 38.51 15.36
CA ARG A 101 -21.68 37.54 14.54
C ARG A 101 -20.74 36.76 13.62
N SER A 102 -19.81 37.46 12.97
CA SER A 102 -18.85 36.85 12.05
C SER A 102 -17.85 35.97 12.80
N ARG A 103 -17.37 36.40 13.96
CA ARG A 103 -16.52 35.58 14.86
C ARG A 103 -17.21 34.29 15.28
N ASN A 104 -18.48 34.35 15.67
CA ASN A 104 -19.26 33.17 16.06
C ASN A 104 -19.54 32.25 14.87
N ALA A 105 -19.75 32.80 13.68
CA ALA A 105 -19.88 32.00 12.45
C ALA A 105 -18.56 31.29 12.10
N ILE A 106 -17.41 31.94 12.30
CA ILE A 106 -16.10 31.33 12.13
C ILE A 106 -15.90 30.19 13.14
N GLU A 107 -16.22 30.42 14.42
CA GLU A 107 -16.14 29.39 15.47
C GLU A 107 -17.02 28.16 15.16
N GLN A 108 -18.22 28.37 14.62
CA GLN A 108 -19.13 27.28 14.24
C GLN A 108 -18.65 26.52 12.99
N GLY A 109 -17.98 27.20 12.05
CA GLY A 109 -17.47 26.59 10.82
C GLY A 109 -16.11 25.90 10.96
N LEU A 110 -15.27 26.36 11.89
CA LEU A 110 -13.91 25.84 12.10
C LEU A 110 -13.85 24.32 12.38
N PRO A 111 -14.72 23.70 13.18
CA PRO A 111 -14.72 22.26 13.39
C PRO A 111 -14.94 21.47 12.10
N ALA A 112 -15.89 21.88 11.26
CA ALA A 112 -16.16 21.21 10.00
C ALA A 112 -14.98 21.32 9.02
N VAL A 113 -14.33 22.48 8.98
CA VAL A 113 -13.15 22.70 8.14
C VAL A 113 -11.93 21.95 8.69
N LYS A 114 -11.77 21.88 10.01
CA LYS A 114 -10.76 21.05 10.68
C LYS A 114 -10.93 19.57 10.33
N ASP A 115 -12.16 19.05 10.37
CA ASP A 115 -12.44 17.65 10.04
C ASP A 115 -12.16 17.36 8.56
N LEU A 116 -12.48 18.32 7.68
CA LEU A 116 -12.12 18.26 6.26
C LEU A 116 -10.62 18.40 6.01
N ALA A 117 -9.88 19.08 6.87
CA ALA A 117 -8.42 19.18 6.80
C ALA A 117 -7.71 18.00 7.50
N GLY A 118 -8.43 17.22 8.30
CA GLY A 118 -7.87 16.09 9.04
C GLY A 118 -7.46 14.90 8.16
N PRO A 119 -6.53 14.04 8.62
CA PRO A 119 -6.07 12.89 7.85
C PRO A 119 -7.21 11.91 7.49
N PRO A 120 -7.35 11.50 6.22
CA PRO A 120 -8.52 10.81 5.68
C PRO A 120 -8.57 9.29 5.94
N ALA A 121 -8.09 8.83 7.08
CA ALA A 121 -8.18 7.41 7.43
C ALA A 121 -9.01 7.26 8.69
N SER A 122 -10.28 6.87 8.53
CA SER A 122 -11.00 6.25 9.64
C SER A 122 -10.09 5.18 10.24
N GLY A 123 -9.85 5.19 11.55
CA GLY A 123 -8.90 4.25 12.16
C GLY A 123 -9.20 2.79 11.77
N TRP A 124 -10.47 2.48 11.56
CA TRP A 124 -10.91 1.20 11.02
C TRP A 124 -10.34 0.85 9.62
N ALA A 125 -10.29 1.82 8.69
CA ALA A 125 -9.72 1.61 7.37
C ALA A 125 -8.22 1.31 7.44
N ALA A 126 -7.46 2.08 8.23
CA ALA A 126 -6.03 1.84 8.45
C ALA A 126 -5.78 0.47 9.10
N PHE A 127 -6.59 0.10 10.11
CA PHE A 127 -6.55 -1.23 10.71
C PHE A 127 -6.77 -2.33 9.67
N LEU A 128 -7.82 -2.22 8.85
CA LEU A 128 -8.12 -3.21 7.82
C LEU A 128 -7.03 -3.29 6.75
N GLN A 129 -6.48 -2.16 6.30
CA GLN A 129 -5.38 -2.14 5.34
C GLN A 129 -4.15 -2.86 5.90
N SER A 130 -3.75 -2.54 7.12
CA SER A 130 -2.63 -3.20 7.82
C SER A 130 -2.87 -4.70 7.97
N LEU A 131 -4.06 -5.09 8.45
CA LEU A 131 -4.48 -6.48 8.61
C LEU A 131 -4.38 -7.24 7.28
N LEU A 132 -4.93 -6.68 6.21
CA LEU A 132 -4.95 -7.30 4.90
C LEU A 132 -3.57 -7.41 4.27
N ILE A 133 -2.70 -6.41 4.47
CA ILE A 133 -1.29 -6.47 4.03
C ILE A 133 -0.58 -7.60 4.74
N ILE A 134 -0.52 -7.60 6.08
CA ILE A 134 0.26 -8.62 6.79
C ILE A 134 -0.26 -10.03 6.51
N LEU A 135 -1.58 -10.22 6.43
CA LEU A 135 -2.18 -11.50 6.07
C LEU A 135 -1.73 -11.99 4.69
N ARG A 136 -1.68 -11.10 3.69
CA ARG A 136 -1.22 -11.45 2.33
C ARG A 136 0.23 -11.90 2.35
N GLU A 137 1.12 -11.02 2.80
CA GLU A 137 2.58 -11.23 2.74
C GLU A 137 2.99 -12.42 3.59
N GLY A 138 2.37 -12.55 4.77
CA GLY A 138 2.58 -13.68 5.66
C GLY A 138 2.09 -15.00 5.07
N LEU A 139 0.95 -15.02 4.37
CA LEU A 139 0.45 -16.23 3.72
C LEU A 139 1.33 -16.63 2.54
N GLU A 140 1.79 -15.68 1.72
CA GLU A 140 2.74 -15.95 0.64
C GLU A 140 4.04 -16.53 1.18
N ALA A 141 4.59 -15.94 2.24
CA ALA A 141 5.75 -16.48 2.94
C ALA A 141 5.50 -17.91 3.47
N ILE A 142 4.34 -18.16 4.11
CA ILE A 142 3.97 -19.49 4.60
C ILE A 142 3.83 -20.50 3.44
N LEU A 143 3.28 -20.11 2.29
CA LEU A 143 3.11 -20.98 1.14
C LEU A 143 4.46 -21.35 0.50
N VAL A 144 5.36 -20.38 0.33
CA VAL A 144 6.70 -20.62 -0.21
C VAL A 144 7.50 -21.51 0.74
N ILE A 145 7.57 -21.14 2.02
CA ILE A 145 8.29 -21.93 3.02
C ILE A 145 7.65 -23.31 3.19
N GLY A 146 6.32 -23.38 3.21
CA GLY A 146 5.56 -24.63 3.27
C GLY A 146 5.85 -25.56 2.11
N ALA A 147 6.02 -25.03 0.89
CA ALA A 147 6.41 -25.83 -0.27
C ALA A 147 7.84 -26.40 -0.14
N VAL A 148 8.79 -25.59 0.33
CA VAL A 148 10.18 -26.05 0.56
C VAL A 148 10.24 -27.08 1.69
N VAL A 149 9.52 -26.85 2.79
CA VAL A 149 9.39 -27.78 3.91
C VAL A 149 8.75 -29.09 3.47
N ALA A 150 7.64 -29.04 2.73
CA ALA A 150 6.95 -30.22 2.22
C ALA A 150 7.85 -31.03 1.27
N PHE A 151 8.62 -30.35 0.41
CA PHE A 151 9.58 -31.00 -0.46
C PHE A 151 10.67 -31.73 0.35
N LEU A 152 11.27 -31.09 1.35
CA LEU A 152 12.30 -31.73 2.18
C LEU A 152 11.80 -32.91 3.00
N ILE A 153 10.59 -32.79 3.55
CA ILE A 153 9.97 -33.90 4.27
C ILE A 153 9.74 -35.06 3.29
N LYS A 154 9.30 -34.78 2.06
CA LYS A 154 9.07 -35.79 1.02
C LYS A 154 10.36 -36.44 0.52
N THR A 155 11.47 -35.71 0.47
CA THR A 155 12.79 -36.23 0.05
C THR A 155 13.61 -36.82 1.20
N GLY A 156 13.05 -36.91 2.41
CA GLY A 156 13.69 -37.55 3.57
C GLY A 156 14.71 -36.70 4.32
N HIS A 157 14.89 -35.42 3.96
CA HIS A 157 15.91 -34.53 4.52
C HIS A 157 15.39 -33.66 5.68
N ARG A 158 14.70 -34.28 6.64
CA ARG A 158 14.06 -33.56 7.78
C ARG A 158 15.07 -32.81 8.65
N GLU A 159 16.29 -33.31 8.77
CA GLU A 159 17.40 -32.70 9.51
C GLU A 159 17.77 -31.30 8.98
N ARG A 160 17.46 -31.00 7.71
CA ARG A 160 17.73 -29.69 7.08
C ARG A 160 16.65 -28.64 7.37
N LEU A 161 15.56 -29.00 8.05
CA LEU A 161 14.52 -28.03 8.46
C LEU A 161 15.09 -26.92 9.34
N ARG A 162 16.09 -27.21 10.16
CA ARG A 162 16.76 -26.19 11.00
C ARG A 162 17.37 -25.07 10.16
N SER A 163 17.93 -25.40 8.99
CA SER A 163 18.51 -24.41 8.09
C SER A 163 17.46 -23.45 7.51
N ILE A 164 16.27 -23.96 7.18
CA ILE A 164 15.14 -23.11 6.75
C ILE A 164 14.78 -22.14 7.86
N TRP A 165 14.59 -22.62 9.08
CA TRP A 165 14.20 -21.78 10.21
C TRP A 165 15.21 -20.68 10.53
N ILE A 166 16.50 -20.97 10.39
CA ILE A 166 17.56 -19.97 10.50
C ILE A 166 17.39 -18.92 9.40
N GLY A 167 17.18 -19.34 8.15
CA GLY A 167 16.93 -18.43 7.02
C GLY A 167 15.72 -17.53 7.24
N VAL A 168 14.59 -18.10 7.70
CA VAL A 168 13.36 -17.36 8.03
C VAL A 168 13.62 -16.34 9.14
N GLY A 169 14.27 -16.75 10.24
CA GLY A 169 14.59 -15.84 11.35
C GLY A 169 15.49 -14.68 10.93
N LEU A 170 16.52 -14.96 10.13
CA LEU A 170 17.40 -13.93 9.56
C LEU A 170 16.64 -12.98 8.63
N ALA A 171 15.72 -13.49 7.81
CA ALA A 171 14.93 -12.68 6.90
C ALA A 171 13.96 -11.75 7.63
N LEU A 172 13.28 -12.24 8.67
CA LEU A 172 12.41 -11.41 9.51
C LEU A 172 13.21 -10.28 10.17
N GLY A 173 14.39 -10.60 10.72
CA GLY A 173 15.31 -9.60 11.28
C GLY A 173 15.77 -8.58 10.23
N ALA A 174 16.21 -9.04 9.06
CA ALA A 174 16.63 -8.17 7.96
C ALA A 174 15.50 -7.28 7.42
N SER A 175 14.27 -7.80 7.40
CA SER A 175 13.08 -7.04 6.98
C SER A 175 12.74 -5.93 7.98
N ALA A 176 12.82 -6.22 9.29
CA ALA A 176 12.66 -5.21 10.33
C ALA A 176 13.75 -4.11 10.24
N VAL A 177 15.01 -4.51 10.03
CA VAL A 177 16.11 -3.56 9.80
C VAL A 177 15.84 -2.72 8.54
N THR A 178 15.39 -3.34 7.44
CA THR A 178 15.06 -2.64 6.20
C THR A 178 13.96 -1.62 6.43
N ALA A 179 12.91 -1.96 7.19
CA ALA A 179 11.83 -1.03 7.52
C ALA A 179 12.35 0.20 8.31
N VAL A 180 13.25 -0.01 9.28
CA VAL A 180 13.85 1.08 10.07
C VAL A 180 14.79 1.94 9.22
N VAL A 181 15.64 1.31 8.41
CA VAL A 181 16.54 2.01 7.48
C VAL A 181 15.73 2.86 6.52
N MET A 182 14.68 2.30 5.91
CA MET A 182 13.78 3.02 5.01
C MET A 182 13.15 4.23 5.71
N ALA A 183 12.59 4.04 6.92
CA ALA A 183 12.01 5.12 7.70
C ALA A 183 13.01 6.26 7.98
N THR A 184 14.26 5.90 8.27
CA THR A 184 15.30 6.86 8.64
C THR A 184 15.85 7.61 7.43
N VAL A 185 16.12 6.88 6.35
CA VAL A 185 16.66 7.46 5.10
C VAL A 185 15.63 8.38 4.47
N LEU A 186 14.36 7.98 4.39
CA LEU A 186 13.30 8.82 3.81
C LEU A 186 13.12 10.13 4.60
N ARG A 187 13.20 10.09 5.94
CA ARG A 187 13.14 11.30 6.78
C ARG A 187 14.34 12.24 6.61
N ALA A 188 15.47 11.73 6.14
CA ALA A 188 16.70 12.50 5.96
C ALA A 188 16.82 13.13 4.57
N LEU A 189 15.90 12.83 3.64
CA LEU A 189 15.92 13.41 2.30
C LEU A 189 15.51 14.90 2.36
N PRO A 190 16.25 15.82 1.70
CA PRO A 190 15.95 17.25 1.67
C PRO A 190 14.76 17.61 0.74
N ALA A 191 13.89 16.64 0.43
CA ALA A 191 12.70 16.87 -0.38
C ALA A 191 11.51 17.26 0.52
N THR A 192 10.55 17.97 -0.05
CA THR A 192 9.28 18.24 0.63
C THR A 192 8.60 16.93 0.98
N ARG A 193 7.95 16.90 2.14
CA ARG A 193 7.40 15.68 2.73
C ARG A 193 6.43 15.01 1.75
N GLU A 194 5.60 15.81 1.13
CA GLU A 194 4.57 15.45 0.15
C GLU A 194 5.21 14.75 -1.07
N VAL A 195 6.39 15.20 -1.52
CA VAL A 195 7.09 14.56 -2.65
C VAL A 195 7.63 13.19 -2.28
N ILE A 196 8.16 13.03 -1.06
CA ILE A 196 8.67 11.75 -0.56
C ILE A 196 7.51 10.76 -0.38
N GLU A 197 6.37 11.24 0.14
CA GLU A 197 5.16 10.46 0.34
C GLU A 197 4.60 9.98 -1.00
N GLY A 198 4.42 10.89 -1.95
CA GLY A 198 3.97 10.57 -3.30
C GLY A 198 4.90 9.59 -4.02
N ALA A 199 6.21 9.84 -3.99
CA ALA A 199 7.20 8.97 -4.62
C ALA A 199 7.19 7.56 -4.02
N THR A 200 7.11 7.44 -2.70
CA THR A 200 7.05 6.14 -2.01
C THR A 200 5.80 5.36 -2.41
N MET A 201 4.65 6.03 -2.50
CA MET A 201 3.41 5.40 -2.98
C MET A 201 3.52 4.94 -4.43
N LEU A 202 4.12 5.72 -5.34
CA LEU A 202 4.31 5.33 -6.74
C LEU A 202 5.29 4.15 -6.88
N VAL A 203 6.35 4.11 -6.07
CA VAL A 203 7.24 2.94 -6.00
C VAL A 203 6.45 1.71 -5.54
N ALA A 204 5.61 1.86 -4.50
CA ALA A 204 4.75 0.77 -4.04
C ALA A 204 3.76 0.31 -5.14
N VAL A 205 3.20 1.22 -5.96
CA VAL A 205 2.37 0.86 -7.13
C VAL A 205 3.13 0.03 -8.14
N ALA A 206 4.38 0.40 -8.47
CA ALA A 206 5.20 -0.36 -9.41
C ALA A 206 5.49 -1.78 -8.90
N VAL A 207 5.79 -1.91 -7.61
CA VAL A 207 5.99 -3.20 -6.94
C VAL A 207 4.70 -4.02 -6.97
N LEU A 208 3.57 -3.45 -6.54
CA LEU A 208 2.26 -4.10 -6.55
C LEU A 208 1.87 -4.61 -7.93
N PHE A 209 2.09 -3.79 -8.97
CA PHE A 209 1.78 -4.18 -10.34
C PHE A 209 2.65 -5.36 -10.81
N SER A 210 3.95 -5.31 -10.52
CA SER A 210 4.89 -6.40 -10.83
C SER A 210 4.50 -7.71 -10.14
N VAL A 211 4.19 -7.65 -8.85
CA VAL A 211 3.81 -8.81 -8.03
C VAL A 211 2.45 -9.36 -8.45
N SER A 212 1.46 -8.51 -8.68
CA SER A 212 0.14 -8.90 -9.20
C SER A 212 0.26 -9.63 -10.53
N TYR A 213 1.05 -9.07 -11.45
CA TYR A 213 1.31 -9.69 -12.74
C TYR A 213 2.01 -11.05 -12.59
N TRP A 214 3.02 -11.14 -11.71
CA TRP A 214 3.70 -12.38 -11.42
C TRP A 214 2.74 -13.45 -10.89
N LEU A 215 1.88 -13.09 -9.94
CA LEU A 215 0.92 -14.00 -9.31
C LEU A 215 -0.09 -14.55 -10.32
N ILE A 216 -0.67 -13.66 -11.14
CA ILE A 216 -1.62 -14.01 -12.21
C ILE A 216 -0.95 -14.93 -13.24
N SER A 217 0.31 -14.65 -13.61
CA SER A 217 1.07 -15.48 -14.57
C SER A 217 1.44 -16.88 -14.06
N LYS A 218 1.30 -17.13 -12.75
CA LYS A 218 1.67 -18.39 -12.07
C LYS A 218 0.46 -19.19 -11.57
N VAL A 219 -0.77 -18.78 -11.87
CA VAL A 219 -2.03 -19.48 -11.51
C VAL A 219 -2.06 -20.95 -11.98
N GLU A 220 -1.25 -21.31 -12.98
CA GLU A 220 -1.01 -22.72 -13.31
C GLU A 220 -0.05 -23.41 -12.33
N ALA A 221 -0.65 -24.16 -11.39
CA ALA A 221 0.03 -25.04 -10.45
C ALA A 221 1.15 -25.93 -11.06
N ALA A 222 1.07 -26.26 -12.35
CA ALA A 222 2.05 -27.06 -13.08
C ALA A 222 3.37 -26.31 -13.42
N ARG A 223 3.35 -24.98 -13.54
CA ARG A 223 4.56 -24.15 -13.70
C ARG A 223 5.26 -23.91 -12.36
N TRP A 224 4.49 -23.81 -11.28
CA TRP A 224 5.01 -23.71 -9.92
C TRP A 224 5.76 -24.97 -9.49
N GLN A 225 5.16 -26.16 -9.68
CA GLN A 225 5.82 -27.42 -9.33
C GLN A 225 7.14 -27.65 -10.08
N ARG A 226 7.22 -27.23 -11.36
CA ARG A 226 8.46 -27.31 -12.14
C ARG A 226 9.56 -26.38 -11.61
N PHE A 227 9.23 -25.14 -11.29
CA PHE A 227 10.19 -24.18 -10.72
C PHE A 227 10.78 -24.64 -9.39
N ILE A 228 9.92 -25.17 -8.51
CA ILE A 228 10.36 -25.70 -7.22
C ILE A 228 11.26 -26.92 -7.40
N LYS A 229 10.90 -27.83 -8.32
CA LYS A 229 11.70 -29.03 -8.59
C LYS A 229 13.11 -28.66 -9.09
N GLU A 230 13.22 -27.75 -10.05
CA GLU A 230 14.53 -27.31 -10.59
C GLU A 230 15.39 -26.58 -9.55
N LYS A 231 14.82 -25.64 -8.78
CA LYS A 231 15.57 -24.86 -7.79
C LYS A 231 16.05 -25.72 -6.62
N VAL A 232 15.23 -26.69 -6.19
CA VAL A 232 15.61 -27.56 -5.08
C VAL A 232 16.54 -28.68 -5.52
N ASP A 233 16.37 -29.27 -6.70
CA ASP A 233 17.34 -30.24 -7.25
C ASP A 233 18.72 -29.60 -7.42
N ALA A 234 18.79 -28.34 -7.89
CA ALA A 234 20.04 -27.59 -7.98
C ALA A 234 20.68 -27.29 -6.61
N ALA A 235 19.88 -26.93 -5.59
CA ALA A 235 20.37 -26.66 -4.25
C ALA A 235 20.87 -27.93 -3.53
N LEU A 236 20.22 -29.08 -3.78
CA LEU A 236 20.63 -30.38 -3.25
C LEU A 236 21.91 -30.91 -3.90
N GLN A 237 22.13 -30.64 -5.19
CA GLN A 237 23.31 -31.12 -5.91
C GLN A 237 24.61 -30.37 -5.57
N HIS A 238 24.56 -29.11 -5.09
CA HIS A 238 25.76 -28.28 -4.95
C HIS A 238 25.93 -27.52 -3.60
N GLY A 239 24.95 -27.49 -2.68
CA GLY A 239 24.89 -26.39 -1.69
C GLY A 239 24.57 -26.67 -0.21
N GLY A 240 24.37 -27.91 0.23
CA GLY A 240 24.18 -28.23 1.66
C GLY A 240 23.06 -27.44 2.37
N GLY A 241 23.17 -27.28 3.70
CA GLY A 241 22.15 -26.57 4.50
C GLY A 241 22.15 -25.04 4.33
N THR A 242 23.26 -24.45 3.90
CA THR A 242 23.40 -22.99 3.72
C THR A 242 22.63 -22.50 2.49
N ALA A 243 22.64 -23.24 1.39
CA ALA A 243 21.83 -22.91 0.21
C ALA A 243 20.33 -22.90 0.54
N LEU A 244 19.87 -23.85 1.35
CA LEU A 244 18.48 -23.88 1.82
C LEU A 244 18.13 -22.71 2.72
N ALA A 245 19.03 -22.34 3.64
CA ALA A 245 18.85 -21.16 4.48
C ALA A 245 18.76 -19.88 3.62
N LEU A 246 19.59 -19.76 2.59
CA LEU A 246 19.58 -18.61 1.69
C LEU A 246 18.29 -18.55 0.85
N VAL A 247 17.80 -19.67 0.34
CA VAL A 247 16.54 -19.72 -0.40
C VAL A 247 15.37 -19.30 0.48
N ALA A 248 15.29 -19.85 1.70
CA ALA A 248 14.27 -19.46 2.67
C ALA A 248 14.40 -17.98 3.06
N PHE A 249 15.63 -17.50 3.24
CA PHE A 249 15.93 -16.10 3.55
C PHE A 249 15.44 -15.18 2.44
N LEU A 250 15.86 -15.40 1.19
CA LEU A 250 15.50 -14.54 0.07
C LEU A 250 14.00 -14.53 -0.20
N ALA A 251 13.33 -15.69 -0.04
CA ALA A 251 11.89 -15.79 -0.17
C ALA A 251 11.18 -14.92 0.87
N VAL A 252 11.48 -15.09 2.16
CA VAL A 252 10.80 -14.35 3.23
C VAL A 252 11.22 -12.88 3.25
N TYR A 253 12.48 -12.57 2.93
CA TYR A 253 12.98 -11.20 2.88
C TYR A 253 12.28 -10.40 1.78
N ARG A 254 11.99 -11.01 0.63
CA ARG A 254 11.20 -10.36 -0.42
C ARG A 254 9.84 -9.92 0.11
N GLU A 255 9.07 -10.85 0.69
CA GLU A 255 7.75 -10.54 1.25
C GLU A 255 7.84 -9.52 2.39
N GLY A 256 8.88 -9.59 3.22
CA GLY A 256 9.12 -8.65 4.31
C GLY A 256 9.54 -7.25 3.85
N ALA A 257 10.32 -7.14 2.77
CA ALA A 257 10.70 -5.87 2.16
C ALA A 257 9.50 -5.18 1.48
N GLU A 258 8.66 -5.97 0.79
CA GLU A 258 7.39 -5.51 0.25
C GLU A 258 6.46 -5.02 1.36
N THR A 259 6.30 -5.81 2.43
CA THR A 259 5.57 -5.40 3.65
C THR A 259 6.10 -4.06 4.17
N ALA A 260 7.42 -3.91 4.31
CA ALA A 260 8.03 -2.69 4.79
C ALA A 260 7.68 -1.47 3.92
N LEU A 261 7.71 -1.61 2.59
CA LEU A 261 7.31 -0.56 1.66
C LEU A 261 5.83 -0.16 1.80
N PHE A 262 4.92 -1.14 1.97
CA PHE A 262 3.50 -0.86 2.18
C PHE A 262 3.24 -0.13 3.49
N TYR A 263 3.87 -0.58 4.57
CA TYR A 263 3.73 0.09 5.86
C TYR A 263 4.34 1.48 5.84
N GLN A 264 5.43 1.71 5.11
CA GLN A 264 5.93 3.07 4.88
C GLN A 264 4.85 3.92 4.23
N ALA A 265 4.28 3.51 3.10
CA ALA A 265 3.23 4.28 2.43
C ALA A 265 2.04 4.60 3.36
N LEU A 266 1.61 3.65 4.20
CA LEU A 266 0.50 3.86 5.14
C LEU A 266 0.83 4.76 6.33
N LEU A 267 2.06 4.67 6.86
CA LEU A 267 2.49 5.49 8.01
C LEU A 267 2.58 6.98 7.66
N HIS A 268 2.67 7.31 6.39
CA HIS A 268 2.70 8.69 5.91
C HIS A 268 1.32 9.36 5.89
N GLU A 269 0.22 8.59 5.93
CA GLU A 269 -1.16 9.14 5.95
C GLU A 269 -1.51 9.92 7.24
N GLY A 270 -0.65 9.90 8.27
CA GLY A 270 -0.77 10.74 9.46
C GLY A 270 -0.40 10.03 10.77
N THR A 271 -0.27 10.80 11.87
CA THR A 271 0.07 10.23 13.19
C THR A 271 -1.07 9.43 13.81
N GLY A 272 -2.33 9.77 13.47
CA GLY A 272 -3.53 9.09 13.97
C GLY A 272 -3.71 7.64 13.48
N VAL A 273 -2.98 7.21 12.44
CA VAL A 273 -3.09 5.85 11.90
C VAL A 273 -2.18 4.83 12.58
N VAL A 274 -1.18 5.27 13.36
CA VAL A 274 -0.17 4.36 13.93
C VAL A 274 -0.79 3.27 14.81
N MET A 275 -1.70 3.63 15.71
CA MET A 275 -2.35 2.67 16.61
C MET A 275 -3.23 1.66 15.86
N PRO A 276 -4.11 2.10 14.93
CA PRO A 276 -4.84 1.16 14.09
C PRO A 276 -3.94 0.26 13.23
N LEU A 277 -2.85 0.80 12.65
CA LEU A 277 -1.90 0.01 11.87
C LEU A 277 -1.22 -1.06 12.73
N LEU A 278 -0.78 -0.73 13.95
CA LEU A 278 -0.22 -1.72 14.89
C LEU A 278 -1.27 -2.77 15.28
N GLY A 279 -2.52 -2.37 15.51
CA GLY A 279 -3.63 -3.28 15.77
C GLY A 279 -3.81 -4.29 14.64
N GLY A 280 -3.80 -3.83 13.38
CA GLY A 280 -3.93 -4.68 12.20
C GLY A 280 -2.75 -5.65 12.05
N LEU A 281 -1.53 -5.18 12.33
CA LEU A 281 -0.31 -5.97 12.29
C LEU A 281 -0.35 -7.12 13.31
N ILE A 282 -0.74 -6.82 14.55
CA ILE A 282 -0.83 -7.82 15.63
C ILE A 282 -1.95 -8.81 15.35
N ALA A 283 -3.14 -8.34 14.97
CA ALA A 283 -4.29 -9.19 14.67
C ALA A 283 -3.98 -10.12 13.49
N GLY A 284 -3.39 -9.60 12.41
CA GLY A 284 -3.00 -10.40 11.26
C GLY A 284 -1.87 -11.37 11.58
N GLY A 285 -0.87 -10.97 12.38
CA GLY A 285 0.15 -11.86 12.90
C GLY A 285 -0.42 -13.03 13.71
N ALA A 286 -1.43 -12.77 14.56
CA ALA A 286 -2.12 -13.81 15.32
C ALA A 286 -2.88 -14.78 14.40
N ILE A 287 -3.58 -14.27 13.39
CA ILE A 287 -4.28 -15.10 12.40
C ILE A 287 -3.28 -15.94 11.60
N LEU A 288 -2.16 -15.37 11.16
CA LEU A 288 -1.09 -16.10 10.48
C LEU A 288 -0.51 -17.22 11.35
N ALA A 289 -0.30 -16.97 12.64
CA ALA A 289 0.16 -17.99 13.58
C ALA A 289 -0.85 -19.15 13.68
N VAL A 290 -2.15 -18.85 13.72
CA VAL A 290 -3.21 -19.87 13.67
C VAL A 290 -3.16 -20.66 12.35
N ILE A 291 -3.11 -19.98 11.21
CA ILE A 291 -3.07 -20.63 9.89
C ILE A 291 -1.82 -21.50 9.73
N PHE A 292 -0.65 -20.99 10.12
CA PHE A 292 0.60 -21.73 10.10
C PHE A 292 0.51 -22.98 10.98
N THR A 293 -0.06 -22.87 12.18
CA THR A 293 -0.25 -24.00 13.10
C THR A 293 -1.20 -25.04 12.50
N LEU A 294 -2.31 -24.61 11.89
CA LEU A 294 -3.26 -25.50 11.22
C LEU A 294 -2.61 -26.24 10.05
N PHE A 295 -1.85 -25.51 9.23
CA PHE A 295 -1.09 -26.07 8.11
C PHE A 295 -0.08 -27.11 8.60
N TRP A 296 0.72 -26.77 9.61
CA TRP A 296 1.77 -27.63 10.14
C TRP A 296 1.23 -28.91 10.79
N LYS A 297 0.16 -28.79 11.57
CA LYS A 297 -0.38 -29.90 12.38
C LYS A 297 -1.36 -30.78 11.61
N TYR A 298 -2.20 -30.19 10.75
CA TYR A 298 -3.31 -30.91 10.11
C TYR A 298 -3.14 -31.04 8.59
N GLY A 299 -2.06 -30.52 8.00
CA GLY A 299 -1.79 -30.64 6.56
C GLY A 299 -2.89 -30.01 5.69
N VAL A 300 -3.57 -28.98 6.21
CA VAL A 300 -4.70 -28.32 5.54
C VAL A 300 -4.25 -27.86 4.15
N ARG A 301 -4.89 -28.41 3.11
CA ARG A 301 -4.64 -28.00 1.73
C ARG A 301 -5.35 -26.67 1.47
N ILE A 302 -4.58 -25.58 1.48
CA ILE A 302 -5.09 -24.25 1.13
C ILE A 302 -5.44 -24.24 -0.36
N PRO A 303 -6.67 -23.88 -0.75
CA PRO A 303 -7.05 -23.79 -2.16
C PRO A 303 -6.32 -22.60 -2.80
N LEU A 304 -5.20 -22.88 -3.48
CA LEU A 304 -4.29 -21.87 -4.04
C LEU A 304 -4.94 -20.95 -5.08
N ARG A 305 -5.86 -21.49 -5.91
CA ARG A 305 -6.51 -20.71 -6.98
C ARG A 305 -7.38 -19.55 -6.47
N PRO A 306 -8.41 -19.78 -5.62
CA PRO A 306 -9.21 -18.68 -5.09
C PRO A 306 -8.38 -17.75 -4.21
N PHE A 307 -7.38 -18.28 -3.49
CA PHE A 307 -6.46 -17.46 -2.71
C PHE A 307 -5.70 -16.46 -3.59
N PHE A 308 -4.99 -16.94 -4.61
CA PHE A 308 -4.25 -16.06 -5.53
C PHE A 308 -5.16 -15.12 -6.31
N ALA A 309 -6.39 -15.53 -6.64
CA ALA A 309 -7.36 -14.64 -7.30
C ALA A 309 -7.80 -13.49 -6.39
N VAL A 310 -8.18 -13.79 -5.13
CA VAL A 310 -8.60 -12.78 -4.15
C VAL A 310 -7.45 -11.85 -3.81
N THR A 311 -6.24 -12.38 -3.58
CA THR A 311 -5.07 -11.55 -3.27
C THR A 311 -4.65 -10.69 -4.48
N SER A 312 -4.75 -11.20 -5.71
CA SER A 312 -4.49 -10.39 -6.93
C SER A 312 -5.46 -9.22 -7.06
N VAL A 313 -6.76 -9.44 -6.78
CA VAL A 313 -7.77 -8.37 -6.81
C VAL A 313 -7.48 -7.33 -5.72
N LEU A 314 -7.11 -7.77 -4.52
CA LEU A 314 -6.75 -6.87 -3.42
C LEU A 314 -5.48 -6.06 -3.72
N LEU A 315 -4.44 -6.69 -4.27
CA LEU A 315 -3.21 -6.03 -4.71
C LEU A 315 -3.51 -4.94 -5.73
N TYR A 316 -4.36 -5.26 -6.70
CA TYR A 316 -4.78 -4.33 -7.73
C TYR A 316 -5.58 -3.15 -7.15
N TYR A 317 -6.51 -3.42 -6.22
CA TYR A 317 -7.23 -2.38 -5.49
C TYR A 317 -6.28 -1.45 -4.74
N MET A 318 -5.31 -1.99 -3.99
CA MET A 318 -4.33 -1.17 -3.29
C MET A 318 -3.46 -0.34 -4.24
N ALA A 319 -3.03 -0.92 -5.36
CA ALA A 319 -2.26 -0.21 -6.38
C ALA A 319 -3.07 0.94 -6.98
N PHE A 320 -4.36 0.72 -7.19
CA PHE A 320 -5.29 1.75 -7.68
C PHE A 320 -5.44 2.91 -6.69
N VAL A 321 -5.63 2.60 -5.40
CA VAL A 321 -5.72 3.60 -4.33
C VAL A 321 -4.41 4.38 -4.21
N PHE A 322 -3.27 3.68 -4.15
CA PHE A 322 -1.95 4.29 -4.01
C PHE A 322 -1.53 5.11 -5.24
N MET A 323 -1.99 4.74 -6.44
CA MET A 323 -1.77 5.55 -7.64
C MET A 323 -2.45 6.91 -7.50
N GLY A 324 -3.72 6.93 -7.09
CA GLY A 324 -4.45 8.17 -6.89
C GLY A 324 -3.86 9.04 -5.79
N LYS A 325 -3.60 8.44 -4.61
CA LYS A 325 -2.97 9.15 -3.47
C LYS A 325 -1.56 9.62 -3.80
N GLY A 326 -0.75 8.79 -4.44
CA GLY A 326 0.63 9.13 -4.79
C GLY A 326 0.73 10.32 -5.73
N ILE A 327 -0.12 10.37 -6.78
CA ILE A 327 -0.17 11.55 -7.66
C ILE A 327 -0.71 12.78 -6.93
N ARG A 328 -1.68 12.61 -6.03
CA ARG A 328 -2.21 13.70 -5.21
C ARG A 328 -1.15 14.31 -4.29
N GLU A 329 -0.32 13.50 -3.64
CA GLU A 329 0.80 13.97 -2.82
C GLU A 329 1.85 14.72 -3.68
N LEU A 330 2.14 14.23 -4.89
CA LEU A 330 3.01 14.98 -5.82
C LEU A 330 2.41 16.31 -6.29
N GLN A 331 1.08 16.41 -6.33
CA GLN A 331 0.36 17.65 -6.62
C GLN A 331 0.51 18.65 -5.46
N GLU A 332 0.38 18.18 -4.22
CA GLU A 332 0.56 19.01 -3.01
C GLU A 332 2.02 19.45 -2.83
N GLY A 333 2.97 18.58 -3.20
CA GLY A 333 4.40 18.91 -3.27
C GLY A 333 4.81 19.81 -4.44
N GLY A 334 3.87 20.23 -5.30
CA GLY A 334 4.11 21.13 -6.44
C GLY A 334 4.87 20.51 -7.61
N VAL A 335 5.05 19.19 -7.64
CA VAL A 335 5.75 18.45 -8.71
C VAL A 335 4.82 18.17 -9.88
N VAL A 336 3.54 17.91 -9.62
CA VAL A 336 2.51 17.63 -10.63
C VAL A 336 1.48 18.76 -10.63
N GLY A 337 1.09 19.23 -11.81
CA GLY A 337 0.03 20.25 -11.94
C GLY A 337 -1.34 19.71 -11.49
N ILE A 338 -2.23 20.61 -11.06
CA ILE A 338 -3.60 20.26 -10.65
C ILE A 338 -4.60 20.84 -11.63
N THR A 339 -5.26 19.97 -12.39
CA THR A 339 -6.41 20.36 -13.21
C THR A 339 -7.69 19.84 -12.56
N VAL A 340 -8.38 20.70 -11.81
CA VAL A 340 -9.59 20.33 -11.07
C VAL A 340 -10.74 20.02 -12.04
N LEU A 341 -11.43 18.91 -11.79
CA LEU A 341 -12.65 18.50 -12.50
C LEU A 341 -13.89 18.87 -11.66
N PRO A 342 -14.64 19.93 -12.03
CA PRO A 342 -15.82 20.35 -11.26
C PRO A 342 -16.90 19.27 -11.29
N GLY A 343 -17.44 18.92 -10.11
CA GLY A 343 -18.56 17.98 -9.97
C GLY A 343 -18.17 16.50 -9.98
N TRP A 344 -16.89 16.15 -10.03
CA TRP A 344 -16.44 14.76 -9.92
C TRP A 344 -16.40 14.28 -8.46
N PRO A 345 -16.78 13.01 -8.15
CA PRO A 345 -16.77 12.51 -6.78
C PRO A 345 -15.35 12.46 -6.20
N HIS A 346 -15.24 12.79 -4.91
CA HIS A 346 -14.05 12.60 -4.10
C HIS A 346 -14.28 11.41 -3.16
N VAL A 347 -13.44 10.38 -3.27
CA VAL A 347 -13.54 9.15 -2.47
C VAL A 347 -12.14 8.74 -2.02
N ASP A 348 -11.72 9.20 -0.83
CA ASP A 348 -10.40 8.91 -0.25
C ASP A 348 -10.10 7.41 -0.13
N ALA A 349 -11.11 6.61 0.23
CA ALA A 349 -10.97 5.16 0.36
C ALA A 349 -10.55 4.48 -0.96
N MET A 350 -10.98 5.03 -2.11
CA MET A 350 -10.64 4.54 -3.44
C MET A 350 -9.45 5.31 -4.05
N GLY A 351 -8.89 6.30 -3.34
CA GLY A 351 -7.89 7.22 -3.88
C GLY A 351 -8.42 8.04 -5.06
N ILE A 352 -9.73 8.30 -5.14
CA ILE A 352 -10.33 9.07 -6.23
C ILE A 352 -10.37 10.53 -5.82
N PHE A 353 -9.59 11.34 -6.54
CA PHE A 353 -9.53 12.79 -6.36
C PHE A 353 -10.11 13.50 -7.60
N PRO A 354 -10.74 14.67 -7.45
CA PRO A 354 -11.36 15.42 -8.55
C PRO A 354 -10.30 16.16 -9.40
N SER A 355 -9.32 15.41 -9.93
CA SER A 355 -8.14 15.89 -10.64
C SER A 355 -7.91 15.05 -11.90
N VAL A 356 -7.66 15.70 -13.04
CA VAL A 356 -7.44 15.01 -14.33
C VAL A 356 -6.22 14.10 -14.23
N GLU A 357 -5.14 14.57 -13.63
CA GLU A 357 -3.87 13.86 -13.53
C GLU A 357 -4.00 12.58 -12.69
N THR A 358 -4.71 12.64 -11.55
CA THR A 358 -4.94 11.46 -10.70
C THR A 358 -5.78 10.42 -11.42
N LEU A 359 -6.84 10.85 -12.13
CA LEU A 359 -7.75 9.95 -12.85
C LEU A 359 -7.06 9.32 -14.07
N LEU A 360 -6.24 10.08 -14.80
CA LEU A 360 -5.46 9.56 -15.92
C LEU A 360 -4.44 8.50 -15.46
N ALA A 361 -3.74 8.74 -14.35
CA ALA A 361 -2.78 7.80 -13.79
C ALA A 361 -3.47 6.49 -13.35
N GLN A 362 -4.63 6.60 -12.71
CA GLN A 362 -5.46 5.45 -12.35
C GLN A 362 -6.01 4.72 -13.59
N ALA A 363 -6.48 5.44 -14.61
CA ALA A 363 -6.96 4.86 -15.86
C ALA A 363 -5.85 4.11 -16.60
N LEU A 364 -4.62 4.66 -16.64
CA LEU A 364 -3.45 3.97 -17.19
C LEU A 364 -3.21 2.63 -16.47
N LEU A 365 -3.27 2.62 -15.14
CA LEU A 365 -3.11 1.39 -14.35
C LEU A 365 -4.20 0.35 -14.68
N VAL A 366 -5.45 0.78 -14.91
CA VAL A 366 -6.56 -0.08 -15.39
C VAL A 366 -6.27 -0.69 -16.76
N VAL A 367 -5.80 0.12 -17.70
CA VAL A 367 -5.45 -0.37 -19.05
C VAL A 367 -4.31 -1.39 -18.99
N LEU A 368 -3.26 -1.13 -18.21
CA LEU A 368 -2.14 -2.05 -18.02
C LEU A 368 -2.58 -3.38 -17.41
N PHE A 369 -3.49 -3.33 -16.43
CA PHE A 369 -4.03 -4.54 -15.80
C PHE A 369 -4.94 -5.34 -16.75
N ALA A 370 -5.81 -4.67 -17.48
CA ALA A 370 -6.64 -5.31 -18.51
C ALA A 370 -5.76 -6.01 -19.55
N PHE A 371 -4.69 -5.35 -20.02
CA PHE A 371 -3.72 -5.94 -20.94
C PHE A 371 -3.00 -7.16 -20.33
N ALA A 372 -2.57 -7.08 -19.08
CA ALA A 372 -1.95 -8.19 -18.36
C ALA A 372 -2.86 -9.43 -18.27
N LEU A 373 -4.14 -9.22 -17.93
CA LEU A 373 -5.15 -10.27 -17.89
C LEU A 373 -5.39 -10.87 -19.27
N LEU A 374 -5.62 -10.04 -20.29
CA LEU A 374 -5.79 -10.47 -21.68
C LEU A 374 -4.62 -11.34 -22.14
N LYS A 375 -3.39 -10.94 -21.86
CA LYS A 375 -2.19 -11.70 -22.21
C LYS A 375 -2.08 -13.03 -21.47
N THR A 376 -2.42 -13.05 -20.18
CA THR A 376 -2.28 -14.28 -19.38
C THR A 376 -3.35 -15.31 -19.69
N PHE A 377 -4.57 -14.87 -20.00
CA PHE A 377 -5.69 -15.75 -20.36
C PHE A 377 -5.86 -15.94 -21.87
N TRP A 378 -4.99 -15.36 -22.70
CA TRP A 378 -5.01 -15.62 -24.13
C TRP A 378 -4.72 -17.11 -24.37
N PRO A 379 -5.60 -17.85 -25.05
CA PRO A 379 -5.37 -19.26 -25.31
C PRO A 379 -4.12 -19.39 -26.19
N SER A 380 -3.02 -19.85 -25.59
CA SER A 380 -1.89 -20.33 -26.35
C SER A 380 -2.41 -21.54 -27.12
N ARG A 381 -2.65 -21.37 -28.43
CA ARG A 381 -2.95 -22.50 -29.31
C ARG A 381 -1.82 -23.50 -29.10
N SER A 382 -2.12 -24.61 -28.44
CA SER A 382 -1.21 -25.75 -28.40
C SER A 382 -1.00 -26.17 -29.84
N VAL A 383 0.15 -25.82 -30.40
CA VAL A 383 0.60 -26.39 -31.66
C VAL A 383 0.72 -27.87 -31.38
N ALA A 384 -0.22 -28.66 -31.91
CA ALA A 384 -0.10 -30.11 -31.90
C ALA A 384 1.16 -30.42 -32.70
N LEU A 385 2.25 -30.73 -31.99
CA LEU A 385 3.44 -31.28 -32.63
C LEU A 385 3.01 -32.57 -33.33
N PRO A 386 3.44 -32.82 -34.58
CA PRO A 386 3.18 -34.08 -35.25
C PRO A 386 3.60 -35.21 -34.29
N THR A 387 2.62 -35.99 -33.84
CA THR A 387 2.89 -37.14 -32.98
C THR A 387 3.81 -38.06 -33.75
N VAL A 388 5.05 -38.25 -33.25
CA VAL A 388 5.90 -39.34 -33.71
C VAL A 388 5.08 -40.62 -33.49
N PRO A 389 4.85 -41.44 -34.53
CA PRO A 389 4.10 -42.68 -34.38
C PRO A 389 4.70 -43.49 -33.23
N SER A 390 3.84 -44.05 -32.37
CA SER A 390 4.32 -44.91 -31.31
C SER A 390 5.09 -46.09 -31.92
N ASP A 391 6.13 -46.61 -31.25
CA ASP A 391 6.91 -47.75 -31.76
C ASP A 391 6.02 -48.96 -32.12
N GLY A 392 4.84 -49.06 -31.50
CA GLY A 392 3.80 -50.02 -31.85
C GLY A 392 3.23 -49.86 -33.27
N ASP A 393 2.93 -48.63 -33.71
CA ASP A 393 2.40 -48.34 -35.06
C ASP A 393 3.46 -48.58 -36.15
N VAL A 394 4.73 -48.43 -35.80
CA VAL A 394 5.84 -48.75 -36.72
C VAL A 394 5.98 -50.25 -36.83
N MET A 395 5.99 -50.97 -35.71
CA MET A 395 6.10 -52.43 -35.69
C MET A 395 4.93 -53.10 -36.42
N GLN A 396 3.71 -52.60 -36.23
CA GLN A 396 2.51 -53.16 -36.85
C GLN A 396 2.52 -52.98 -38.38
N ARG A 397 2.99 -51.83 -38.87
CA ARG A 397 3.17 -51.60 -40.32
C ARG A 397 4.30 -52.43 -40.93
N VAL A 398 5.35 -52.72 -40.16
CA VAL A 398 6.41 -53.64 -40.59
C VAL A 398 5.84 -55.05 -40.71
N LEU A 399 5.07 -55.52 -39.72
CA LEU A 399 4.43 -56.83 -39.74
C LEU A 399 3.45 -56.97 -40.91
N GLU A 400 2.58 -55.98 -41.14
CA GLU A 400 1.66 -56.00 -42.29
C GLU A 400 2.39 -56.04 -43.64
N ARG A 401 3.53 -55.35 -43.76
CA ARG A 401 4.36 -55.38 -44.97
C ARG A 401 5.05 -56.72 -45.16
N LEU A 402 5.47 -57.37 -44.07
CA LEU A 402 6.07 -58.71 -44.12
C LEU A 402 5.04 -59.74 -44.57
N ASP A 403 3.83 -59.75 -43.98
CA ASP A 403 2.74 -60.63 -44.39
C ASP A 403 2.37 -60.45 -45.87
N ALA A 404 2.31 -59.19 -46.34
CA ALA A 404 2.02 -58.89 -47.73
C ALA A 404 3.13 -59.36 -48.70
N ILE A 405 4.39 -59.41 -48.25
CA ILE A 405 5.51 -59.94 -49.04
C ILE A 405 5.45 -61.47 -49.05
N GLU A 406 5.19 -62.11 -47.92
CA GLU A 406 5.05 -63.57 -47.84
C GLU A 406 3.90 -64.07 -48.73
N GLN A 407 2.74 -63.40 -48.72
CA GLN A 407 1.64 -63.76 -49.62
C GLN A 407 2.00 -63.60 -51.11
N ARG A 408 2.80 -62.59 -51.46
CA ARG A 408 3.27 -62.39 -52.84
C ARG A 408 4.29 -63.43 -53.27
N LEU A 409 5.10 -63.93 -52.34
CA LEU A 409 6.04 -65.02 -52.60
C LEU A 409 5.31 -66.36 -52.74
N ALA A 410 4.34 -66.64 -51.87
CA ALA A 410 3.50 -67.85 -51.96
C ALA A 410 2.72 -67.92 -53.28
N ASN A 411 2.16 -66.81 -53.76
CA ASN A 411 1.48 -66.74 -55.06
C ASN A 411 2.43 -66.80 -56.28
N ARG A 412 3.75 -66.74 -56.09
CA ARG A 412 4.74 -66.89 -57.17
C ARG A 412 5.27 -68.31 -57.30
N GLU A 413 5.07 -69.14 -56.29
CA GLU A 413 5.50 -70.54 -56.25
C GLU A 413 4.37 -71.53 -56.62
N SER A 414 3.13 -71.05 -56.74
CA SER A 414 1.99 -71.73 -57.36
C SER A 414 1.85 -71.37 -58.84
#